data_AF-A0A945N6K2-F1
#
_entry.id   AF-A0A945N6K2-F1
#
_cell.length_a   1.000
_cell.length_b   1.000
_cell.length_c   1.000
_cell.angle_alpha   90.00
_cell.angle_beta   90.00
_cell.angle_gamma   90.00
#
_symmetry.space_group_name_H-M   'P 1'
#
loop_
_entity.id
_entity.type
_entity.pdbx_description
1 polymer ?
#
loop_
_entity_poly.entity_id
_entity_poly.type
_entity_poly.pdbx_seq_one_letter_code
_entity_poly.pdbx_strand_id
1 'polypeptide(L)' 'QRVADEITTTFASHYTCEISLAEMLTQAHLEGYAKQATGEKYLVTPNA' A
#
# COMPACT_ATOMS: atom_id res chain seq x y z
N GLN A 1 -10.47 24.42 -17.89
CA GLN A 1 -10.54 23.01 -18.34
C GLN A 1 -9.17 22.31 -18.36
N ARG A 2 -8.07 22.99 -18.74
CA ARG A 2 -6.69 22.46 -18.69
C ARG A 2 -6.26 21.65 -17.45
N VAL A 3 -6.55 22.14 -16.24
CA VAL A 3 -6.12 21.47 -14.99
C VAL A 3 -6.80 20.11 -14.80
N ALA A 4 -8.05 19.96 -15.26
CA ALA A 4 -8.75 18.68 -15.20
C ALA A 4 -8.24 17.71 -16.28
N ASP A 5 -7.88 18.23 -17.46
CA ASP A 5 -7.38 17.44 -18.58
C ASP A 5 -5.96 16.86 -18.32
N GLU A 6 -5.20 17.48 -17.41
CA GLU A 6 -3.84 17.05 -17.01
C GLU A 6 -3.83 16.09 -15.79
N ILE A 7 -4.93 15.98 -15.03
CA ILE A 7 -5.06 15.04 -13.90
C ILE A 7 -5.62 13.71 -14.43
N THR A 8 -4.74 12.78 -14.78
CA THR A 8 -5.10 11.43 -15.27
C THR A 8 -5.31 10.41 -14.15
N THR A 9 -4.94 10.75 -12.92
CA THR A 9 -5.05 9.86 -11.76
C THR A 9 -5.52 10.68 -10.57
N THR A 10 -6.64 10.27 -9.97
CA THR A 10 -7.17 10.98 -8.81
C THR A 10 -6.51 10.48 -7.52
N PHE A 11 -6.13 9.20 -7.42
CA PHE A 11 -5.61 8.58 -6.18
C PHE A 11 -4.80 7.29 -6.41
N ALA A 12 -4.08 7.15 -7.53
CA ALA A 12 -3.29 5.94 -7.77
C ALA A 12 -2.14 5.82 -6.76
N SER A 13 -2.30 4.97 -5.76
CA SER A 13 -1.23 4.58 -4.83
C SER A 13 -0.62 3.26 -5.28
N HIS A 14 0.71 3.22 -5.38
CA HIS A 14 1.44 1.97 -5.56
C HIS A 14 1.64 1.30 -4.19
N TYR A 15 1.37 0.00 -4.14
CA TYR A 15 1.58 -0.86 -2.99
C TYR A 15 2.62 -1.91 -3.35
N THR A 16 3.57 -2.11 -2.44
CA THR A 16 4.65 -3.09 -2.58
C THR A 16 4.17 -4.48 -2.21
N CYS A 17 3.17 -4.56 -1.33
CA CYS A 17 2.64 -5.81 -0.81
C CYS A 17 1.17 -5.63 -0.43
N GLU A 18 0.36 -6.67 -0.68
CA GLU A 18 -1.04 -6.78 -0.28
C GLU A 18 -1.18 -8.02 0.61
N ILE A 19 -1.67 -7.84 1.83
CA ILE A 19 -1.74 -8.89 2.86
C ILE A 19 -3.08 -8.87 3.58
N SER A 20 -3.53 -10.03 4.04
CA SER A 20 -4.68 -10.14 4.93
C SER A 20 -4.37 -9.60 6.33
N LEU A 21 -5.43 -9.37 7.13
CA LEU A 21 -5.26 -8.95 8.53
C LEU A 21 -4.50 -10.00 9.36
N ALA A 22 -4.70 -11.28 9.09
CA ALA A 22 -3.99 -12.37 9.78
C ALA A 22 -2.49 -12.37 9.42
N GLU A 23 -2.17 -12.11 8.16
CA GLU A 23 -0.79 -12.09 7.66
C GLU A 23 0.02 -10.91 8.19
N MET A 24 -0.61 -9.83 8.66
CA MET A 24 0.08 -8.71 9.32
C MET A 24 0.92 -9.15 10.51
N LEU A 25 0.49 -10.21 11.22
CA LEU A 25 1.18 -10.70 12.42
C LEU A 25 2.32 -11.67 12.10
N THR A 26 2.53 -12.02 10.83
CA THR A 26 3.65 -12.87 10.43
C THR A 26 4.96 -12.10 10.54
N GLN A 27 6.01 -12.77 11.00
CA GLN A 27 7.31 -12.14 11.22
C GLN A 27 7.86 -11.46 9.95
N ALA A 28 7.70 -12.10 8.79
CA ALA A 28 8.18 -11.57 7.52
C ALA A 28 7.54 -10.23 7.14
N HIS A 29 6.21 -10.10 7.28
CA HIS A 29 5.51 -8.85 6.97
C HIS A 29 5.75 -7.79 8.04
N LEU A 30 5.81 -8.20 9.31
CA LEU A 30 6.09 -7.30 10.43
C LEU A 30 7.45 -6.61 10.29
N GLU A 31 8.49 -7.37 9.99
CA GLU A 31 9.82 -6.81 9.72
C GLU A 31 9.84 -5.90 8.48
N GLY A 32 8.97 -6.15 7.51
CA GLY A 32 8.80 -5.34 6.32
C GLY A 32 8.23 -3.95 6.63
N TYR A 33 6.97 -3.87 7.09
CA TYR A 33 6.31 -2.58 7.31
C TYR A 33 6.88 -1.84 8.53
N ALA A 34 7.45 -2.52 9.52
CA ALA A 34 8.04 -1.87 10.70
C ALA A 34 9.25 -1.00 10.35
N LYS A 35 9.93 -1.26 9.23
CA LYS A 35 11.03 -0.41 8.74
C LYS A 35 10.57 0.99 8.34
N GLN A 36 9.28 1.16 8.00
CA GLN A 36 8.72 2.41 7.51
C GLN A 36 9.54 3.02 6.36
N ALA A 37 10.08 2.16 5.48
CA ALA A 37 10.91 2.58 4.38
C ALA A 37 10.09 3.40 3.37
N THR A 38 10.67 4.49 2.86
CA THR A 38 10.00 5.33 1.88
C THR A 38 9.76 4.54 0.58
N GLY A 39 8.51 4.51 0.13
CA GLY A 39 8.11 3.76 -1.08
C GLY A 39 7.64 2.32 -0.82
N GLU A 40 7.77 1.80 0.40
CA GLU A 40 7.33 0.45 0.76
C GLU A 40 5.97 0.46 1.44
N LYS A 41 4.91 0.66 0.65
CA LYS A 41 3.54 0.73 1.17
C LYS A 41 2.90 -0.66 1.20
N TYR A 42 2.35 -1.03 2.35
CA TYR A 42 1.59 -2.27 2.53
C TYR A 42 0.09 -1.97 2.48
N LEU A 43 -0.66 -2.75 1.70
CA LEU A 43 -2.12 -2.73 1.67
C LEU A 43 -2.66 -3.88 2.51
N VAL A 44 -3.56 -3.57 3.44
CA VAL A 44 -4.20 -4.59 4.27
C VAL A 44 -5.62 -4.84 3.74
N THR A 45 -5.94 -6.08 3.42
CA THR A 45 -7.27 -6.54 2.99
C THR A 45 -7.89 -7.42 4.07
N PRO A 46 -8.76 -6.87 4.95
CA PRO A 46 -9.14 -7.55 6.18
C PRO A 46 -9.88 -8.89 6.03
N ASN A 47 -10.54 -9.09 4.89
CA ASN A 47 -11.38 -10.27 4.61
C ASN A 47 -10.91 -11.07 3.38
N ALA A 48 -9.65 -10.88 2.95
CA ALA A 48 -9.08 -11.65 1.85
C ALA A 48 -8.87 -13.13 2.25
#